data_AF-A0A961NHA2-F1
#
_entry.id   AF-A0A961NHA2-F1
#
_cell.length_a   1.000
_cell.length_b   1.000
_cell.length_c   1.000
_cell.angle_alpha   90.00
_cell.angle_beta   90.00
_cell.angle_gamma   90.00
#
_symmetry.space_group_name_H-M   'P 1'
#
loop_
_entity.id
_entity.type
_entity.pdbx_description
1 polymer ?
#
loop_
_entity_poly.entity_id
_entity_poly.type
_entity_poly.pdbx_seq_one_letter_code
_entity_poly.pdbx_strand_id
1 'polypeptide(L)'
;MNRTYPNKQILILGLLLIVVIFSGPLIARDQSPGRWTFEQAYKYEENSPQVAILLYQRALHLGLESEIKSAARWRLFYLYRSTGDFKAAFDMGAALGNTSQIRRLIGETEQEAASYLQVSPAEARKFYNADAALQRQRSGEVAGRNVTVLLELHRAHPDRLRLRREILRALTEARQTSAALQIVDTLTGTEHILEKADLFISLERTAAARELLRDLAADSDVQLSNAEKGRTLYLLARSHREDEDHLTAARYYRLAARYAEAAQAVRLQSLAAFSLFQGGLAPSALGLIRHADDGRNENIHLLALILRAEVEGDRQAYNELLEQRPILLEKKRQSITPYLVERALRIIE
;
A
#
# COMPACT_ATOMS: atom_id res chain seq x y z
N MET A 1 16.99 0.88 23.55
CA MET A 1 15.80 1.40 24.26
C MET A 1 14.81 0.26 24.45
N ASN A 2 14.57 -0.10 25.71
CA ASN A 2 13.67 -1.19 26.11
C ASN A 2 12.25 -0.93 25.61
N ARG A 3 11.71 -1.84 24.80
CA ARG A 3 10.29 -1.85 24.43
C ARG A 3 9.50 -2.35 25.64
N THR A 4 8.81 -1.45 26.33
CA THR A 4 7.80 -1.79 27.31
C THR A 4 6.56 -2.32 26.59
N TYR A 5 6.25 -3.60 26.83
CA TYR A 5 5.03 -4.25 26.36
C TYR A 5 3.78 -3.56 26.94
N PRO A 6 2.66 -3.46 26.21
CA PRO A 6 1.41 -2.97 26.78
C PRO A 6 0.88 -3.94 27.84
N ASN A 7 0.23 -3.37 28.86
CA ASN A 7 -0.31 -4.02 30.05
C ASN A 7 -1.02 -5.35 29.76
N LYS A 8 -0.53 -6.43 30.38
CA LYS A 8 -1.13 -7.79 30.35
C LYS A 8 -2.62 -7.80 30.72
N GLN A 9 -3.11 -6.81 31.47
CA GLN A 9 -4.51 -6.68 31.85
C GLN A 9 -5.47 -6.38 30.67
N ILE A 10 -5.02 -5.68 29.62
CA ILE A 10 -5.84 -5.40 28.43
C ILE A 10 -5.97 -6.66 27.55
N LEU A 11 -4.92 -7.47 27.51
CA LEU A 11 -4.88 -8.75 26.80
C LEU A 11 -5.77 -9.80 27.49
N ILE A 12 -5.82 -9.79 28.83
CA ILE A 12 -6.69 -10.67 29.63
C ILE A 12 -8.18 -10.30 29.51
N LEU A 13 -8.54 -9.01 29.44
CA LEU A 13 -9.93 -8.62 29.20
C LEU A 13 -10.42 -8.98 27.79
N GLY A 14 -9.54 -8.86 26.77
CA GLY A 14 -9.83 -9.31 25.42
C GLY A 14 -10.02 -10.84 25.32
N LEU A 15 -9.26 -11.61 26.11
CA LEU A 15 -9.37 -13.07 26.17
C LEU A 15 -10.61 -13.56 26.93
N LEU A 16 -11.02 -12.86 27.99
CA LEU A 16 -12.22 -13.24 28.78
C LEU A 16 -13.53 -13.02 28.03
N LEU A 17 -13.60 -12.02 27.14
CA LEU A 17 -14.76 -11.82 26.26
C LEU A 17 -14.89 -12.96 25.22
N ILE A 18 -13.76 -13.57 24.83
CA ILE A 18 -13.71 -14.67 23.85
C ILE A 18 -14.17 -15.99 24.47
N VAL A 19 -13.98 -16.24 25.77
CA VAL A 19 -14.36 -17.53 26.38
C VAL A 19 -15.89 -17.63 26.60
N VAL A 20 -16.57 -16.52 26.92
CA VAL A 20 -18.01 -16.55 27.24
C VAL A 20 -18.90 -16.70 25.99
N ILE A 21 -18.41 -16.33 24.80
CA ILE A 21 -19.16 -16.49 23.52
C ILE A 21 -19.00 -17.93 22.94
N PHE A 22 -18.03 -18.71 23.44
CA PHE A 22 -17.62 -19.98 22.83
C PHE A 22 -18.12 -21.26 23.52
N SER A 23 -18.79 -21.17 24.68
CA SER A 23 -19.30 -22.34 25.43
C SER A 23 -20.81 -22.57 25.30
N GLY A 24 -21.43 -22.16 24.19
CA GLY A 24 -22.80 -22.55 23.82
C GLY A 24 -22.82 -23.90 23.07
N PRO A 25 -23.83 -24.76 23.29
CA PRO A 25 -23.80 -26.16 22.85
C PRO A 25 -23.81 -26.32 21.32
N LEU A 26 -23.10 -27.35 20.88
CA LEU A 26 -22.98 -27.90 19.52
C LEU A 26 -24.34 -28.31 18.92
N ILE A 27 -25.13 -27.34 18.49
CA ILE A 27 -26.34 -27.57 17.68
C ILE A 27 -26.22 -26.68 16.46
N ALA A 28 -26.02 -27.31 15.29
CA ALA A 28 -26.13 -26.77 13.93
C ALA A 28 -26.04 -25.23 13.85
N ARG A 29 -24.85 -24.68 14.09
CA ARG A 29 -24.57 -23.26 13.84
C ARG A 29 -24.65 -23.07 12.33
N ASP A 30 -25.71 -22.42 11.89
CA ASP A 30 -25.86 -21.89 10.54
C ASP A 30 -24.58 -21.09 10.22
N GLN A 31 -23.67 -21.70 9.44
CA GLN A 31 -22.40 -21.07 9.09
C GLN A 31 -22.72 -20.01 8.06
N SER A 32 -23.18 -18.85 8.51
CA SER A 32 -23.35 -17.70 7.63
C SER A 32 -22.02 -17.48 6.89
N PRO A 33 -22.03 -17.30 5.56
CA PRO A 33 -20.81 -17.14 4.77
C PRO A 33 -19.86 -16.05 5.33
N GLY A 34 -20.41 -15.03 5.98
CA GLY A 34 -19.63 -14.01 6.68
C GLY A 34 -18.85 -14.55 7.88
N ARG A 35 -19.43 -15.42 8.71
CA ARG A 35 -18.76 -15.98 9.90
C ARG A 35 -17.56 -16.84 9.53
N TRP A 36 -17.70 -17.72 8.54
CA TRP A 36 -16.56 -18.50 8.04
C TRP A 36 -15.45 -17.59 7.51
N THR A 37 -15.82 -16.55 6.76
CA THR A 37 -14.85 -15.59 6.21
C THR A 37 -14.13 -14.81 7.33
N PHE A 38 -14.84 -14.43 8.39
CA PHE A 38 -14.27 -13.82 9.59
C PHE A 38 -13.23 -14.72 10.27
N GLU A 39 -13.53 -16.01 10.41
CA GLU A 39 -12.61 -16.98 11.03
C GLU A 39 -11.37 -17.21 10.18
N GLN A 40 -11.50 -17.19 8.84
CA GLN A 40 -10.34 -17.21 7.95
C GLN A 40 -9.50 -15.94 8.12
N ALA A 41 -10.13 -14.75 8.14
CA ALA A 41 -9.43 -13.48 8.34
C ALA A 41 -8.54 -13.51 9.59
N TYR A 42 -9.07 -14.05 10.69
CA TYR A 42 -8.36 -14.15 11.96
C TYR A 42 -7.05 -14.95 11.87
N LYS A 43 -7.02 -16.04 11.09
CA LYS A 43 -5.83 -16.88 10.91
C LYS A 43 -4.69 -16.16 10.19
N TYR A 44 -5.00 -15.14 9.39
CA TYR A 44 -4.03 -14.39 8.59
C TYR A 44 -3.55 -13.11 9.28
N GLU A 45 -4.06 -12.73 10.46
CA GLU A 45 -3.71 -11.45 11.11
C GLU A 45 -2.21 -11.26 11.33
N GLU A 46 -1.52 -12.32 11.79
CA GLU A 46 -0.10 -12.25 12.14
C GLU A 46 0.83 -12.39 10.92
N ASN A 47 0.52 -13.32 10.02
CA ASN A 47 1.41 -13.69 8.92
C ASN A 47 1.15 -12.89 7.63
N SER A 48 -0.09 -12.46 7.41
CA SER A 48 -0.52 -11.77 6.19
C SER A 48 -1.61 -10.72 6.51
N PRO A 49 -1.28 -9.64 7.23
CA PRO A 49 -2.27 -8.66 7.71
C PRO A 49 -3.07 -8.00 6.59
N GLN A 50 -2.49 -7.83 5.40
CA GLN A 50 -3.21 -7.34 4.22
C GLN A 50 -4.31 -8.32 3.79
N VAL A 51 -4.05 -9.63 3.79
CA VAL A 51 -5.05 -10.66 3.50
C VAL A 51 -6.15 -10.66 4.55
N ALA A 52 -5.78 -10.56 5.83
CA ALA A 52 -6.74 -10.46 6.93
C ALA A 52 -7.69 -9.27 6.76
N ILE A 53 -7.17 -8.09 6.36
CA ILE A 53 -7.98 -6.91 6.07
C ILE A 53 -9.03 -7.21 4.99
N LEU A 54 -8.63 -7.80 3.86
CA LEU A 54 -9.55 -8.11 2.76
C LEU A 54 -10.64 -9.10 3.19
N LEU A 55 -10.27 -10.14 3.94
CA LEU A 55 -11.20 -11.13 4.45
C LEU A 55 -12.17 -10.53 5.47
N TYR A 56 -11.72 -9.64 6.37
CA TYR A 56 -12.61 -8.96 7.30
C TYR A 56 -13.60 -8.01 6.60
N GLN A 57 -13.16 -7.26 5.60
CA GLN A 57 -14.05 -6.45 4.77
C GLN A 57 -15.13 -7.31 4.09
N ARG A 58 -14.72 -8.45 3.50
CA ARG A 58 -15.66 -9.39 2.87
C ARG A 58 -16.64 -9.98 3.88
N ALA A 59 -16.16 -10.36 5.07
CA ALA A 59 -17.02 -10.88 6.14
C ALA A 59 -18.11 -9.86 6.49
N LEU A 60 -17.76 -8.59 6.63
CA LEU A 60 -18.72 -7.50 6.85
C LEU A 60 -19.74 -7.36 5.72
N HIS A 61 -19.32 -7.52 4.46
CA HIS A 61 -20.20 -7.48 3.29
C HIS A 61 -21.16 -8.67 3.20
N LEU A 62 -20.69 -9.87 3.55
CA LEU A 62 -21.50 -11.10 3.54
C LEU A 62 -22.52 -11.16 4.68
N GLY A 63 -22.50 -10.17 5.59
CA GLY A 63 -23.35 -10.13 6.76
C GLY A 63 -22.73 -10.86 7.94
N LEU A 64 -22.71 -10.18 9.08
CA LEU A 64 -22.28 -10.72 10.36
C LEU A 64 -23.32 -10.39 11.42
N GLU A 65 -23.49 -11.29 12.38
CA GLU A 65 -24.20 -11.02 13.63
C GLU A 65 -23.61 -9.78 14.31
N SER A 66 -24.42 -9.01 15.06
CA SER A 66 -24.03 -7.71 15.61
C SER A 66 -22.72 -7.73 16.42
N GLU A 67 -22.51 -8.77 17.23
CA GLU A 67 -21.30 -8.95 18.03
C GLU A 67 -20.07 -9.21 17.15
N ILE A 68 -20.17 -10.12 16.19
CA ILE A 68 -19.09 -10.49 15.26
C ILE A 68 -18.78 -9.32 14.31
N LYS A 69 -19.80 -8.56 13.91
CA LYS A 69 -19.66 -7.34 13.12
C LYS A 69 -18.85 -6.28 13.88
N SER A 70 -19.14 -6.10 15.17
CA SER A 70 -18.37 -5.19 16.03
C SER A 70 -16.93 -5.66 16.16
N ALA A 71 -16.71 -6.95 16.41
CA ALA A 71 -15.38 -7.55 16.47
C ALA A 71 -14.59 -7.35 15.17
N ALA A 72 -15.21 -7.55 14.01
CA ALA A 72 -14.57 -7.37 12.70
C ALA A 72 -14.13 -5.92 12.48
N ARG A 73 -14.94 -4.94 12.88
CA ARG A 73 -14.57 -3.51 12.83
C ARG A 73 -13.40 -3.18 13.74
N TRP A 74 -13.37 -3.75 14.95
CA TRP A 74 -12.24 -3.61 15.87
C TRP A 74 -10.96 -4.21 15.31
N ARG A 75 -11.03 -5.41 14.71
CA ARG A 75 -9.87 -6.04 14.06
C ARG A 75 -9.35 -5.21 12.90
N LEU A 76 -10.25 -4.74 12.02
CA LEU A 76 -9.88 -3.84 10.92
C LEU A 76 -9.19 -2.57 11.43
N PHE A 77 -9.72 -1.94 12.48
CA PHE A 77 -9.08 -0.76 13.09
C PHE A 77 -7.62 -1.03 13.49
N TYR A 78 -7.35 -2.13 14.20
CA TYR A 78 -5.99 -2.46 14.63
C TYR A 78 -5.09 -2.89 13.46
N LEU A 79 -5.61 -3.61 12.47
CA LEU A 79 -4.85 -4.00 11.29
C LEU A 79 -4.47 -2.80 10.43
N TYR A 80 -5.36 -1.83 10.23
CA TYR A 80 -5.02 -0.59 9.51
C TYR A 80 -3.97 0.22 10.26
N ARG A 81 -4.11 0.34 11.59
CA ARG A 81 -3.11 0.99 12.44
C ARG A 81 -1.74 0.31 12.35
N SER A 82 -1.68 -1.02 12.45
CA SER A 82 -0.42 -1.77 12.42
C SER A 82 0.24 -1.80 11.04
N THR A 83 -0.55 -1.72 9.96
CA THR A 83 -0.06 -1.64 8.57
C THR A 83 0.26 -0.22 8.12
N GLY A 84 -0.02 0.79 8.94
CA GLY A 84 0.26 2.20 8.66
C GLY A 84 -0.76 2.89 7.76
N ASP A 85 -1.91 2.25 7.47
CA ASP A 85 -3.05 2.89 6.80
C ASP A 85 -3.88 3.69 7.81
N PHE A 86 -3.29 4.77 8.31
CA PHE A 86 -3.92 5.61 9.34
C PHE A 86 -5.23 6.24 8.86
N LYS A 87 -5.39 6.48 7.55
CA LYS A 87 -6.64 6.99 6.96
C LYS A 87 -7.78 6.01 7.20
N ALA A 88 -7.59 4.76 6.77
CA ALA A 88 -8.59 3.71 6.99
C ALA A 88 -8.80 3.42 8.49
N ALA A 89 -7.74 3.52 9.30
CA ALA A 89 -7.83 3.39 10.75
C ALA A 89 -8.73 4.47 11.37
N PHE A 90 -8.59 5.75 10.97
CA PHE A 90 -9.45 6.82 11.48
C PHE A 90 -10.92 6.64 11.07
N ASP A 91 -11.18 6.25 9.82
CA ASP A 91 -12.53 5.98 9.34
C ASP A 91 -13.18 4.80 10.11
N MET A 92 -12.43 3.73 10.36
CA MET A 92 -12.90 2.62 11.20
C MET A 92 -13.12 3.05 12.65
N GLY A 93 -12.20 3.83 13.22
CA GLY A 93 -12.29 4.36 14.59
C GLY A 93 -13.56 5.18 14.81
N ALA A 94 -13.93 6.04 13.86
CA ALA A 94 -15.17 6.80 13.90
C ALA A 94 -16.43 5.89 13.90
N ALA A 95 -16.37 4.74 13.22
CA ALA A 95 -17.47 3.79 13.16
C ALA A 95 -17.63 2.91 14.42
N LEU A 96 -16.66 2.91 15.34
CA LEU A 96 -16.70 2.14 16.59
C LEU A 96 -17.51 2.84 17.71
N GLY A 97 -17.83 4.13 17.54
CA GLY A 97 -18.62 4.92 18.50
C GLY A 97 -17.79 5.96 19.27
N ASN A 98 -18.35 6.52 20.34
CA ASN A 98 -17.77 7.65 21.07
C ASN A 98 -17.63 7.38 22.58
N THR A 99 -17.00 6.27 22.95
CA THR A 99 -16.65 6.00 24.36
C THR A 99 -15.32 6.67 24.73
N SER A 100 -15.05 6.84 26.02
CA SER A 100 -13.75 7.36 26.51
C SER A 100 -12.58 6.46 26.07
N GLN A 101 -12.79 5.14 26.04
CA GLN A 101 -11.79 4.17 25.57
C GLN A 101 -11.50 4.33 24.08
N ILE A 102 -12.52 4.49 23.23
CA ILE A 102 -12.34 4.71 21.80
C ILE A 102 -11.61 6.05 21.57
N ARG A 103 -12.00 7.11 22.27
CA ARG A 103 -11.31 8.41 22.18
C ARG A 103 -9.83 8.31 22.55
N ARG A 104 -9.48 7.53 23.58
CA ARG A 104 -8.08 7.28 23.94
C ARG A 104 -7.33 6.57 22.82
N LEU A 105 -7.91 5.51 22.25
CA LEU A 105 -7.30 4.74 21.16
C LEU A 105 -7.13 5.56 19.87
N ILE A 106 -8.10 6.43 19.55
CA ILE A 106 -7.96 7.40 18.46
C ILE A 106 -6.80 8.35 18.74
N GLY A 107 -6.67 8.86 19.97
CA GLY A 107 -5.54 9.71 20.37
C GLY A 107 -4.18 9.01 20.25
N GLU A 108 -4.08 7.73 20.61
CA GLU A 108 -2.87 6.92 20.37
C GLU A 108 -2.57 6.77 18.87
N THR A 109 -3.61 6.57 18.05
CA THR A 109 -3.47 6.48 16.59
C THR A 109 -3.00 7.81 16.00
N GLU A 110 -3.50 8.94 16.51
CA GLU A 110 -3.01 10.28 16.14
C GLU A 110 -1.54 10.48 16.49
N GLN A 111 -1.06 9.95 17.62
CA GLN A 111 0.36 9.99 17.99
C GLN A 111 1.23 9.15 17.05
N GLU A 112 0.77 7.97 16.65
CA GLU A 112 1.49 7.11 15.70
C GLU A 112 1.55 7.73 14.31
N ALA A 113 0.40 8.24 13.84
CA ALA A 113 0.29 8.97 12.58
C ALA A 113 1.21 10.21 12.55
N ALA A 114 1.28 10.93 13.66
CA ALA A 114 2.18 12.07 13.87
C ALA A 114 3.65 11.67 13.79
N SER A 115 4.04 10.57 14.46
CA SER A 115 5.40 10.03 14.39
C SER A 115 5.78 9.63 12.95
N TYR A 116 4.85 8.97 12.24
CA TYR A 116 5.03 8.57 10.85
C TYR A 116 5.22 9.76 9.91
N LEU A 117 4.41 10.81 10.05
CA LEU A 117 4.52 12.04 9.25
C LEU A 117 5.60 13.00 9.77
N GLN A 118 6.14 12.75 10.96
CA GLN A 118 7.08 13.61 11.69
C GLN A 118 6.53 15.02 11.98
N VAL A 119 5.27 15.11 12.39
CA VAL A 119 4.56 16.35 12.75
C VAL A 119 3.89 16.20 14.12
N SER A 120 3.17 17.21 14.61
CA SER A 120 2.37 17.07 15.82
C SER A 120 1.09 16.24 15.60
N PRO A 121 0.50 15.61 16.64
CA PRO A 121 -0.79 14.91 16.54
C PRO A 121 -1.92 15.76 15.94
N ALA A 122 -1.97 17.05 16.30
CA ALA A 122 -2.95 17.97 15.76
C ALA A 122 -2.78 18.18 14.24
N GLU A 123 -1.55 18.28 13.75
CA GLU A 123 -1.24 18.44 12.33
C GLU A 123 -1.49 17.16 11.53
N ALA A 124 -1.12 16.00 12.07
CA ALA A 124 -1.45 14.71 11.46
C ALA A 124 -2.97 14.56 11.29
N ARG A 125 -3.74 14.88 12.35
CA ARG A 125 -5.20 14.90 12.28
C ARG A 125 -5.73 15.86 11.21
N LYS A 126 -5.18 17.08 11.12
CA LYS A 126 -5.52 18.05 10.05
C LYS A 126 -5.26 17.48 8.66
N PHE A 127 -4.10 16.85 8.45
CA PHE A 127 -3.74 16.20 7.20
C PHE A 127 -4.76 15.13 6.79
N TYR A 128 -5.02 14.14 7.66
CA TYR A 128 -5.92 13.02 7.33
C TYR A 128 -7.37 13.48 7.13
N ASN A 129 -7.83 14.49 7.87
CA ASN A 129 -9.15 15.09 7.65
C ASN A 129 -9.24 15.81 6.30
N ALA A 130 -8.21 16.58 5.92
CA ALA A 130 -8.18 17.29 4.64
C ALA A 130 -8.11 16.32 3.45
N ASP A 131 -7.27 15.28 3.54
CA ASP A 131 -7.19 14.23 2.52
C ASP A 131 -8.54 13.49 2.38
N ALA A 132 -9.12 13.01 3.48
CA ALA A 132 -10.42 12.34 3.45
C ALA A 132 -11.53 13.23 2.84
N ALA A 133 -11.54 14.52 3.17
CA ALA A 133 -12.50 15.46 2.61
C ALA A 133 -12.29 15.70 1.11
N LEU A 134 -11.05 15.83 0.64
CA LEU A 134 -10.73 15.97 -0.79
C LEU A 134 -11.15 14.76 -1.62
N GLN A 135 -11.01 13.55 -1.07
CA GLN A 135 -11.46 12.35 -1.78
C GLN A 135 -12.99 12.30 -1.94
N ARG A 136 -13.74 12.83 -0.96
CA ARG A 136 -15.21 12.91 -1.03
C ARG A 136 -15.70 14.05 -1.92
N GLN A 137 -14.98 15.16 -1.95
CA GLN A 137 -15.36 16.37 -2.68
C GLN A 137 -14.17 16.91 -3.47
N ARG A 138 -14.13 16.54 -4.76
CA ARG A 138 -13.02 16.89 -5.67
C ARG A 138 -13.09 18.30 -6.26
N SER A 139 -14.20 19.03 -6.05
CA SER A 139 -14.38 20.39 -6.57
C SER A 139 -15.28 21.23 -5.67
N GLY A 140 -15.20 22.56 -5.83
CA GLY A 140 -15.97 23.54 -5.06
C GLY A 140 -15.22 24.11 -3.85
N GLU A 141 -15.92 24.95 -3.08
CA GLU A 141 -15.34 25.74 -1.98
C GLU A 141 -14.70 24.87 -0.89
N VAL A 142 -15.34 23.74 -0.55
CA VAL A 142 -14.83 22.80 0.45
C VAL A 142 -13.53 22.15 -0.02
N ALA A 143 -13.41 21.82 -1.31
CA ALA A 143 -12.17 21.33 -1.89
C ALA A 143 -11.06 22.39 -1.78
N GLY A 144 -11.38 23.66 -2.12
CA GLY A 144 -10.43 24.78 -2.02
C GLY A 144 -9.90 25.00 -0.60
N ARG A 145 -10.76 24.90 0.43
CA ARG A 145 -10.34 24.98 1.84
C ARG A 145 -9.38 23.86 2.22
N ASN A 146 -9.66 22.62 1.83
CA ASN A 146 -8.79 21.49 2.15
C ASN A 146 -7.45 21.51 1.40
N VAL A 147 -7.44 21.97 0.13
CA VAL A 147 -6.20 22.24 -0.60
C VAL A 147 -5.36 23.27 0.16
N THR A 148 -5.97 24.34 0.65
CA THR A 148 -5.28 25.38 1.42
C THR A 148 -4.64 24.80 2.68
N VAL A 149 -5.36 23.96 3.44
CA VAL A 149 -4.81 23.27 4.63
C VAL A 149 -3.58 22.44 4.27
N LEU A 150 -3.62 21.67 3.18
CA LEU A 150 -2.48 20.85 2.76
C LEU A 150 -1.27 21.71 2.34
N LEU A 151 -1.50 22.82 1.62
CA LEU A 151 -0.44 23.75 1.25
C LEU A 151 0.18 24.45 2.47
N GLU A 152 -0.63 24.83 3.46
CA GLU A 152 -0.15 25.40 4.72
C GLU A 152 0.70 24.40 5.52
N LEU A 153 0.28 23.14 5.58
CA LEU A 153 1.06 22.08 6.23
C LEU A 153 2.42 21.88 5.54
N HIS A 154 2.46 21.89 4.20
CA HIS A 154 3.74 21.85 3.46
C HIS A 154 4.61 23.07 3.76
N ARG A 155 4.05 24.28 3.75
CA ARG A 155 4.80 25.51 4.06
C ARG A 155 5.35 25.54 5.48
N ALA A 156 4.63 24.98 6.44
CA ALA A 156 5.09 24.86 7.82
C ALA A 156 6.23 23.84 7.98
N HIS A 157 6.32 22.86 7.08
CA HIS A 157 7.23 21.71 7.18
C HIS A 157 7.89 21.35 5.84
N PRO A 158 8.59 22.29 5.16
CA PRO A 158 9.08 22.08 3.79
C PRO A 158 10.08 20.93 3.67
N ASP A 159 10.85 20.68 4.74
CA ASP A 159 11.90 19.66 4.81
C ASP A 159 11.38 18.26 5.18
N ARG A 160 10.08 18.13 5.53
CA ARG A 160 9.50 16.85 5.92
C ARG A 160 9.11 16.05 4.68
N LEU A 161 10.09 15.33 4.13
CA LEU A 161 9.95 14.49 2.91
C LEU A 161 8.72 13.57 2.96
N ARG A 162 8.46 12.91 4.10
CA ARG A 162 7.32 11.99 4.22
C ARG A 162 5.99 12.71 4.10
N LEU A 163 5.82 13.81 4.83
CA LEU A 163 4.62 14.65 4.75
C LEU A 163 4.42 15.20 3.34
N ARG A 164 5.48 15.75 2.72
CA ARG A 164 5.44 16.28 1.35
C ARG A 164 4.93 15.24 0.35
N ARG A 165 5.45 14.00 0.42
CA ARG A 165 5.01 12.90 -0.46
C ARG A 165 3.54 12.54 -0.26
N GLU A 166 3.09 12.46 0.98
CA GLU A 166 1.69 12.16 1.29
C GLU A 166 0.74 13.29 0.84
N ILE A 167 1.16 14.56 0.96
CA ILE A 167 0.41 15.70 0.43
C ILE A 167 0.34 15.66 -1.10
N LEU A 168 1.47 15.46 -1.79
CA LEU A 168 1.50 15.35 -3.25
C LEU A 168 0.60 14.21 -3.74
N ARG A 169 0.62 13.06 -3.04
CA ARG A 169 -0.27 11.94 -3.32
C ARG A 169 -1.75 12.34 -3.18
N ALA A 170 -2.13 12.91 -2.04
CA ALA A 170 -3.51 13.34 -1.78
C ALA A 170 -4.02 14.34 -2.84
N LEU A 171 -3.19 15.34 -3.20
CA LEU A 171 -3.53 16.32 -4.23
C LEU A 171 -3.65 15.69 -5.62
N THR A 172 -2.75 14.78 -5.98
CA THR A 172 -2.77 14.10 -7.28
C THR A 172 -4.00 13.18 -7.41
N GLU A 173 -4.30 12.37 -6.39
CA GLU A 173 -5.49 11.52 -6.33
C GLU A 173 -6.80 12.35 -6.43
N ALA A 174 -6.80 13.55 -5.82
CA ALA A 174 -7.92 14.51 -5.89
C ALA A 174 -7.93 15.37 -7.17
N ARG A 175 -7.03 15.12 -8.13
CA ARG A 175 -6.85 15.87 -9.39
C ARG A 175 -6.58 17.37 -9.20
N GLN A 176 -5.97 17.76 -8.08
CA GLN A 176 -5.58 19.13 -7.76
C GLN A 176 -4.17 19.45 -8.31
N THR A 177 -4.02 19.35 -9.63
CA THR A 177 -2.72 19.45 -10.32
C THR A 177 -2.00 20.77 -10.08
N SER A 178 -2.74 21.90 -10.08
CA SER A 178 -2.15 23.23 -9.87
C SER A 178 -1.53 23.34 -8.46
N ALA A 179 -2.21 22.82 -7.44
CA ALA A 179 -1.69 22.82 -6.07
C ALA A 179 -0.48 21.87 -5.91
N ALA A 180 -0.50 20.70 -6.58
CA ALA A 180 0.64 19.79 -6.56
C ALA A 180 1.89 20.43 -7.20
N LEU A 181 1.71 21.13 -8.33
CA LEU A 181 2.80 21.87 -8.98
C LEU A 181 3.35 22.99 -8.09
N GLN A 182 2.50 23.73 -7.38
CA GLN A 182 2.96 24.76 -6.43
C GLN A 182 3.93 24.20 -5.39
N ILE A 183 3.72 22.97 -4.91
CA ILE A 183 4.64 22.32 -3.96
C ILE A 183 5.96 21.98 -4.65
N VAL A 184 5.91 21.37 -5.84
CA VAL A 184 7.12 20.97 -6.58
C VAL A 184 7.97 22.18 -6.97
N ASP A 185 7.34 23.29 -7.34
CA ASP A 185 8.02 24.53 -7.73
C ASP A 185 8.72 25.23 -6.55
N THR A 186 8.47 24.81 -5.29
CA THR A 186 9.28 25.25 -4.13
C THR A 186 10.63 24.56 -4.01
N LEU A 187 10.83 23.44 -4.72
CA LEU A 187 12.08 22.68 -4.71
C LEU A 187 13.08 23.28 -5.69
N THR A 188 14.36 22.97 -5.50
CA THR A 188 15.45 23.45 -6.37
C THR A 188 16.38 22.31 -6.78
N GLY A 189 17.18 22.54 -7.82
CA GLY A 189 18.20 21.59 -8.31
C GLY A 189 17.62 20.25 -8.78
N THR A 190 18.38 19.18 -8.57
CA THR A 190 18.03 17.81 -8.97
C THR A 190 16.70 17.35 -8.37
N GLU A 191 16.43 17.69 -7.10
CA GLU A 191 15.21 17.24 -6.42
C GLU A 191 13.94 17.84 -7.04
N HIS A 192 14.00 19.10 -7.53
CA HIS A 192 12.90 19.69 -8.28
C HIS A 192 12.58 18.88 -9.53
N ILE A 193 13.60 18.52 -10.31
CA ILE A 193 13.43 17.79 -11.57
C ILE A 193 12.86 16.38 -11.30
N LEU A 194 13.41 15.68 -10.30
CA LEU A 194 12.97 14.32 -9.95
C LEU A 194 11.53 14.29 -9.41
N GLU A 195 11.13 15.23 -8.55
CA GLU A 195 9.74 15.30 -8.08
C GLU A 195 8.77 15.74 -9.18
N LYS A 196 9.18 16.66 -10.05
CA LYS A 196 8.37 17.09 -11.20
C LYS A 196 8.14 15.95 -12.18
N ALA A 197 9.17 15.16 -12.46
CA ALA A 197 9.05 13.97 -13.30
C ALA A 197 8.11 12.92 -12.68
N ASP A 198 8.21 12.66 -11.36
CA ASP A 198 7.34 11.72 -10.67
C ASP A 198 5.86 12.16 -10.67
N LEU A 199 5.64 13.47 -10.49
CA LEU A 199 4.31 14.09 -10.63
C LEU A 199 3.79 13.94 -12.06
N PHE A 200 4.60 14.22 -13.08
CA PHE A 200 4.20 14.08 -14.48
C PHE A 200 3.85 12.64 -14.84
N ILE A 201 4.60 11.64 -14.36
CA ILE A 201 4.25 10.23 -14.53
C ILE A 201 2.89 9.94 -13.89
N SER A 202 2.64 10.45 -12.68
CA SER A 202 1.38 10.24 -11.97
C SER A 202 0.18 10.97 -12.60
N LEU A 203 0.44 11.95 -13.48
CA LEU A 203 -0.55 12.67 -14.28
C LEU A 203 -0.64 12.15 -15.71
N GLU A 204 -0.09 10.96 -16.00
CA GLU A 204 -0.08 10.34 -17.34
C GLU A 204 0.65 11.17 -18.41
N ARG A 205 1.57 12.04 -18.01
CA ARG A 205 2.42 12.87 -18.89
C ARG A 205 3.83 12.25 -19.02
N THR A 206 3.87 10.98 -19.37
CA THR A 206 5.10 10.16 -19.39
C THR A 206 6.16 10.67 -20.37
N ALA A 207 5.76 11.24 -21.51
CA ALA A 207 6.68 11.85 -22.47
C ALA A 207 7.46 13.04 -21.86
N ALA A 208 6.75 13.99 -21.25
CA ALA A 208 7.35 15.14 -20.60
C ALA A 208 8.23 14.75 -19.40
N ALA A 209 7.83 13.72 -18.63
CA ALA A 209 8.66 13.19 -17.55
C ALA A 209 9.97 12.60 -18.07
N ARG A 210 9.94 11.85 -19.19
CA ARG A 210 11.15 11.26 -19.79
C ARG A 210 12.08 12.31 -20.36
N GLU A 211 11.55 13.37 -20.96
CA GLU A 211 12.34 14.51 -21.44
C GLU A 211 13.14 15.12 -20.28
N LEU A 212 12.47 15.50 -19.19
CA LEU A 212 13.11 16.02 -17.97
C LEU A 212 14.21 15.10 -17.42
N LEU A 213 13.95 13.78 -17.37
CA LEU A 213 14.91 12.81 -16.85
C LEU A 213 16.10 12.57 -17.80
N ARG A 214 15.89 12.70 -19.12
CA ARG A 214 16.96 12.59 -20.11
C ARG A 214 17.85 13.81 -20.07
N ASP A 215 17.26 15.00 -19.99
CA ASP A 215 18.01 16.25 -19.86
C ASP A 215 18.87 16.24 -18.60
N LEU A 216 18.29 15.83 -17.47
CA LEU A 216 19.03 15.66 -16.21
C LEU A 216 20.20 14.67 -16.32
N ALA A 217 20.02 13.58 -17.07
CA ALA A 217 21.06 12.57 -17.25
C ALA A 217 22.13 12.97 -18.27
N ALA A 218 21.81 13.89 -19.20
CA ALA A 218 22.70 14.38 -20.24
C ALA A 218 23.49 15.62 -19.80
N ASP A 219 23.03 16.32 -18.78
CA ASP A 219 23.70 17.48 -18.21
C ASP A 219 25.04 17.09 -17.58
N SER A 220 26.13 17.44 -18.27
CA SER A 220 27.50 17.14 -17.84
C SER A 220 27.93 17.93 -16.61
N ASP A 221 27.26 19.03 -16.32
CA ASP A 221 27.61 19.93 -15.22
C ASP A 221 26.97 19.45 -13.90
N VAL A 222 25.99 18.53 -13.97
CA VAL A 222 25.32 17.95 -12.81
C VAL A 222 25.91 16.58 -12.45
N GLN A 223 26.69 16.53 -11.37
CA GLN A 223 27.16 15.26 -10.80
C GLN A 223 26.09 14.62 -9.90
N LEU A 224 25.33 13.68 -10.46
CA LEU A 224 24.34 12.91 -9.71
C LEU A 224 24.99 11.94 -8.70
N SER A 225 24.51 11.96 -7.47
CA SER A 225 24.80 10.94 -6.46
C SER A 225 24.24 9.56 -6.87
N ASN A 226 24.71 8.48 -6.22
CA ASN A 226 24.17 7.14 -6.49
C ASN A 226 22.66 7.04 -6.22
N ALA A 227 22.17 7.71 -5.17
CA ALA A 227 20.75 7.75 -4.87
C ALA A 227 19.94 8.45 -5.98
N GLU A 228 20.44 9.58 -6.49
CA GLU A 228 19.80 10.32 -7.59
C GLU A 228 19.86 9.55 -8.91
N LYS A 229 20.98 8.88 -9.22
CA LYS A 229 21.10 7.97 -10.38
C LYS A 229 20.07 6.84 -10.29
N GLY A 230 19.98 6.20 -9.11
CA GLY A 230 19.01 5.14 -8.84
C GLY A 230 17.57 5.64 -9.00
N ARG A 231 17.23 6.82 -8.46
CA ARG A 231 15.90 7.43 -8.57
C ARG A 231 15.56 7.81 -10.01
N THR A 232 16.50 8.39 -10.76
CA THR A 232 16.34 8.72 -12.18
C THR A 232 15.99 7.49 -13.00
N LEU A 233 16.78 6.41 -12.85
CA LEU A 233 16.55 5.14 -13.55
C LEU A 233 15.22 4.48 -13.13
N TYR A 234 14.85 4.56 -11.86
CA TYR A 234 13.56 4.08 -11.38
C TYR A 234 12.38 4.83 -12.04
N LEU A 235 12.46 6.15 -12.15
CA LEU A 235 11.41 6.96 -12.77
C LEU A 235 11.32 6.73 -14.28
N LEU A 236 12.47 6.58 -14.97
CA LEU A 236 12.50 6.15 -16.37
C LEU A 236 11.82 4.79 -16.53
N ALA A 237 12.17 3.82 -15.70
CA ALA A 237 11.54 2.49 -15.72
C ALA A 237 10.01 2.56 -15.53
N ARG A 238 9.57 3.34 -14.53
CA ARG A 238 8.15 3.56 -14.24
C ARG A 238 7.44 4.18 -15.45
N SER A 239 8.01 5.24 -16.05
CA SER A 239 7.42 5.91 -17.21
C SER A 239 7.24 4.98 -18.42
N HIS A 240 8.24 4.15 -18.74
CA HIS A 240 8.13 3.18 -19.84
C HIS A 240 7.10 2.09 -19.54
N ARG A 241 6.94 1.70 -18.27
CA ARG A 241 5.95 0.70 -17.89
C ARG A 241 4.52 1.22 -18.05
N GLU A 242 4.26 2.49 -17.72
CA GLU A 242 2.94 3.12 -17.93
C GLU A 242 2.60 3.22 -19.44
N ASP A 243 3.62 3.33 -20.31
CA ASP A 243 3.47 3.28 -21.78
C ASP A 243 3.49 1.84 -22.34
N GLU A 244 3.36 0.80 -21.50
CA GLU A 244 3.41 -0.62 -21.89
C GLU A 244 4.73 -1.09 -22.55
N ASP A 245 5.79 -0.27 -22.52
CA ASP A 245 7.16 -0.64 -22.95
C ASP A 245 7.89 -1.42 -21.84
N HIS A 246 7.38 -2.63 -21.62
CA HIS A 246 7.79 -3.52 -20.55
C HIS A 246 9.26 -3.96 -20.61
N LEU A 247 9.82 -4.11 -21.81
CA LEU A 247 11.22 -4.51 -22.00
C LEU A 247 12.18 -3.41 -21.56
N THR A 248 11.91 -2.18 -21.99
CA THR A 248 12.73 -1.03 -21.60
C THR A 248 12.56 -0.72 -20.11
N ALA A 249 11.34 -0.82 -19.59
CA ALA A 249 11.08 -0.69 -18.16
C ALA A 249 11.91 -1.69 -17.34
N ALA A 250 11.92 -2.97 -17.71
CA ALA A 250 12.71 -4.00 -17.04
C ALA A 250 14.22 -3.69 -17.05
N ARG A 251 14.75 -3.20 -18.17
CA ARG A 251 16.17 -2.81 -18.28
C ARG A 251 16.50 -1.70 -17.29
N TYR A 252 15.69 -0.64 -17.24
CA TYR A 252 15.94 0.48 -16.34
C TYR A 252 15.77 0.10 -14.87
N TYR A 253 14.80 -0.75 -14.50
CA TYR A 253 14.70 -1.26 -13.13
C TYR A 253 15.93 -2.06 -12.71
N ARG A 254 16.47 -2.91 -13.59
CA ARG A 254 17.73 -3.64 -13.33
C ARG A 254 18.92 -2.72 -13.16
N LEU A 255 19.01 -1.66 -13.96
CA LEU A 255 20.07 -0.65 -13.82
C LEU A 255 19.93 0.11 -12.50
N ALA A 256 18.70 0.52 -12.14
CA ALA A 256 18.42 1.19 -10.87
C ALA A 256 18.83 0.32 -9.67
N ALA A 257 18.62 -1.00 -9.74
CA ALA A 257 18.99 -1.93 -8.68
C ALA A 257 20.51 -1.92 -8.36
N ARG A 258 21.37 -1.56 -9.32
CA ARG A 258 22.83 -1.48 -9.11
C ARG A 258 23.25 -0.32 -8.20
N TYR A 259 22.38 0.66 -8.01
CA TYR A 259 22.60 1.84 -7.16
C TYR A 259 21.87 1.74 -5.82
N ALA A 260 21.12 0.67 -5.60
CA ALA A 260 20.29 0.48 -4.42
C ALA A 260 20.95 -0.42 -3.38
N GLU A 261 20.60 -0.23 -2.11
CA GLU A 261 20.94 -1.16 -1.04
C GLU A 261 20.18 -2.49 -1.18
N ALA A 262 20.64 -3.55 -0.51
CA ALA A 262 20.18 -4.93 -0.73
C ALA A 262 18.65 -5.09 -0.79
N ALA A 263 17.91 -4.62 0.21
CA ALA A 263 16.45 -4.77 0.25
C ALA A 263 15.74 -4.02 -0.90
N GLN A 264 16.22 -2.82 -1.24
CA GLN A 264 15.67 -2.02 -2.33
C GLN A 264 16.09 -2.59 -3.70
N ALA A 265 17.29 -3.15 -3.82
CA ALA A 265 17.76 -3.83 -5.01
C ALA A 265 16.89 -5.05 -5.34
N VAL A 266 16.55 -5.87 -4.34
CA VAL A 266 15.60 -6.99 -4.48
C VAL A 266 14.26 -6.48 -5.00
N ARG A 267 13.69 -5.43 -4.37
CA ARG A 267 12.43 -4.83 -4.84
C ARG A 267 12.49 -4.38 -6.30
N LEU A 268 13.58 -3.71 -6.71
CA LEU A 268 13.77 -3.25 -8.08
C LEU A 268 13.93 -4.41 -9.06
N GLN A 269 14.62 -5.49 -8.67
CA GLN A 269 14.71 -6.72 -9.45
C GLN A 269 13.34 -7.39 -9.62
N SER A 270 12.51 -7.43 -8.57
CA SER A 270 11.14 -7.95 -8.67
C SER A 270 10.27 -7.11 -9.58
N LEU A 271 10.41 -5.77 -9.58
CA LEU A 271 9.73 -4.90 -10.54
C LEU A 271 10.19 -5.13 -11.98
N ALA A 272 11.48 -5.42 -12.18
CA ALA A 272 11.99 -5.82 -13.49
C ALA A 272 11.42 -7.17 -13.95
N ALA A 273 11.39 -8.17 -13.06
CA ALA A 273 10.79 -9.48 -13.33
C ALA A 273 9.31 -9.33 -13.68
N PHE A 274 8.57 -8.53 -12.91
CA PHE A 274 7.17 -8.23 -13.19
C PHE A 274 6.97 -7.60 -14.57
N SER A 275 7.80 -6.61 -14.93
CA SER A 275 7.73 -5.97 -16.25
C SER A 275 8.02 -6.98 -17.36
N LEU A 276 9.08 -7.81 -17.24
CA LEU A 276 9.35 -8.88 -18.23
C LEU A 276 8.18 -9.85 -18.36
N PHE A 277 7.52 -10.18 -17.25
CA PHE A 277 6.37 -11.07 -17.25
C PHE A 277 5.17 -10.46 -17.99
N GLN A 278 4.89 -9.17 -17.79
CA GLN A 278 3.88 -8.44 -18.56
C GLN A 278 4.24 -8.37 -20.05
N GLY A 279 5.53 -8.24 -20.37
CA GLY A 279 6.04 -8.29 -21.74
C GLY A 279 6.13 -9.69 -22.37
N GLY A 280 5.55 -10.73 -21.75
CA GLY A 280 5.51 -12.09 -22.29
C GLY A 280 6.82 -12.88 -22.17
N LEU A 281 7.82 -12.39 -21.43
CA LEU A 281 9.11 -13.05 -21.23
C LEU A 281 9.16 -13.80 -19.88
N ALA A 282 8.20 -14.68 -19.64
CA ALA A 282 8.09 -15.44 -18.39
C ALA A 282 9.38 -16.20 -17.99
N PRO A 283 10.11 -16.87 -18.90
CA PRO A 283 11.36 -17.54 -18.54
C PRO A 283 12.44 -16.57 -18.03
N SER A 284 12.55 -15.38 -18.64
CA SER A 284 13.49 -14.35 -18.18
C SER A 284 13.06 -13.73 -16.85
N ALA A 285 11.76 -13.53 -16.65
CA ALA A 285 11.21 -13.06 -15.37
C ALA A 285 11.51 -14.04 -14.23
N LEU A 286 11.34 -15.34 -14.48
CA LEU A 286 11.64 -16.39 -13.51
C LEU A 286 13.13 -16.38 -13.11
N GLY A 287 14.03 -16.27 -14.09
CA GLY A 287 15.47 -16.20 -13.84
C GLY A 287 15.87 -15.03 -12.93
N LEU A 288 15.13 -13.91 -12.95
CA LEU A 288 15.38 -12.77 -12.08
C LEU A 288 14.81 -12.92 -10.67
N ILE A 289 13.64 -13.55 -10.52
CA ILE A 289 12.93 -13.60 -9.23
C ILE A 289 13.30 -14.80 -8.37
N ARG A 290 13.92 -15.85 -8.94
CA ARG A 290 14.24 -17.11 -8.24
C ARG A 290 15.00 -16.93 -6.92
N HIS A 291 15.79 -15.87 -6.79
CA HIS A 291 16.58 -15.55 -5.59
C HIS A 291 16.03 -14.37 -4.78
N ALA A 292 14.94 -13.77 -5.23
CA ALA A 292 14.34 -12.56 -4.65
C ALA A 292 13.11 -12.86 -3.77
N ASP A 293 12.52 -14.06 -3.87
CA ASP A 293 11.39 -14.45 -3.03
C ASP A 293 11.85 -14.90 -1.64
N ASP A 294 11.55 -14.08 -0.63
CA ASP A 294 11.74 -14.40 0.78
C ASP A 294 10.42 -14.71 1.52
N GLY A 295 9.31 -14.79 0.77
CA GLY A 295 7.96 -15.02 1.30
C GLY A 295 7.35 -13.84 2.08
N ARG A 296 8.07 -12.72 2.28
CA ARG A 296 7.58 -11.60 3.10
C ARG A 296 6.74 -10.60 2.31
N ASN A 297 7.00 -10.48 1.01
CA ASN A 297 6.24 -9.60 0.13
C ASN A 297 5.27 -10.42 -0.72
N GLU A 298 3.99 -10.34 -0.38
CA GLU A 298 2.92 -11.11 -1.00
C GLU A 298 2.90 -11.00 -2.54
N ASN A 299 3.14 -9.82 -3.10
CA ASN A 299 3.11 -9.64 -4.56
C ASN A 299 4.33 -10.26 -5.26
N ILE A 300 5.50 -10.21 -4.61
CA ILE A 300 6.72 -10.84 -5.11
C ILE A 300 6.57 -12.36 -5.06
N HIS A 301 6.05 -12.86 -3.93
CA HIS A 301 5.79 -14.27 -3.72
C HIS A 301 4.74 -14.81 -4.72
N LEU A 302 3.62 -14.10 -4.90
CA LEU A 302 2.60 -14.47 -5.90
C LEU A 302 3.19 -14.51 -7.31
N LEU A 303 3.99 -13.53 -7.70
CA LEU A 303 4.68 -13.54 -9.00
C LEU A 303 5.63 -14.75 -9.13
N ALA A 304 6.37 -15.10 -8.07
CA ALA A 304 7.26 -16.26 -8.07
C ALA A 304 6.47 -17.58 -8.21
N LEU A 305 5.35 -17.73 -7.49
CA LEU A 305 4.46 -18.91 -7.61
C LEU A 305 3.91 -19.05 -9.03
N ILE A 306 3.39 -17.97 -9.60
CA ILE A 306 2.87 -17.95 -10.98
C ILE A 306 3.97 -18.40 -11.96
N LEU A 307 5.17 -17.81 -11.87
CA LEU A 307 6.25 -18.12 -12.80
C LEU A 307 6.76 -19.56 -12.66
N ARG A 308 6.87 -20.09 -11.44
CA ARG A 308 7.26 -21.49 -11.21
C ARG A 308 6.20 -22.47 -11.74
N ALA A 309 4.93 -22.21 -11.46
CA ALA A 309 3.83 -23.04 -11.95
C ALA A 309 3.75 -23.02 -13.48
N GLU A 310 3.86 -21.83 -14.10
CA GLU A 310 3.68 -21.64 -15.54
C GLU A 310 4.90 -22.08 -16.37
N VAL A 311 6.12 -21.77 -15.92
CA VAL A 311 7.35 -22.00 -16.70
C VAL A 311 8.01 -23.33 -16.38
N GLU A 312 8.02 -23.74 -15.11
CA GLU A 312 8.68 -24.98 -14.67
C GLU A 312 7.72 -26.15 -14.49
N GLY A 313 6.39 -25.90 -14.50
CA GLY A 313 5.41 -26.92 -14.18
C GLY A 313 5.46 -27.36 -12.72
N ASP A 314 5.87 -26.46 -11.82
CA ASP A 314 6.06 -26.76 -10.41
C ASP A 314 4.72 -27.06 -9.71
N ARG A 315 4.54 -28.34 -9.35
CA ARG A 315 3.32 -28.84 -8.68
C ARG A 315 3.10 -28.23 -7.29
N GLN A 316 4.16 -27.92 -6.57
CA GLN A 316 4.04 -27.32 -5.25
C GLN A 316 3.51 -25.89 -5.39
N ALA A 317 4.08 -25.11 -6.31
CA ALA A 317 3.60 -23.76 -6.58
C ALA A 317 2.14 -23.76 -7.07
N TYR A 318 1.77 -24.71 -7.91
CA TYR A 318 0.38 -24.89 -8.37
C TYR A 318 -0.59 -25.18 -7.22
N ASN A 319 -0.25 -26.10 -6.31
CA ASN A 319 -1.09 -26.43 -5.17
C ASN A 319 -1.25 -25.24 -4.21
N GLU A 320 -0.19 -24.47 -4.01
CA GLU A 320 -0.24 -23.27 -3.18
C GLU A 320 -1.15 -22.19 -3.80
N LEU A 321 -1.11 -22.00 -5.13
CA LEU A 321 -2.05 -21.12 -5.83
C LEU A 321 -3.51 -21.61 -5.68
N LEU A 322 -3.75 -22.92 -5.71
CA LEU A 322 -5.08 -23.50 -5.48
C LEU A 322 -5.59 -23.20 -4.06
N GLU A 323 -4.74 -23.32 -3.05
CA GLU A 323 -5.09 -22.97 -1.67
C GLU A 323 -5.43 -21.47 -1.52
N GLN A 324 -4.74 -20.61 -2.27
CA GLN A 324 -4.99 -19.16 -2.30
C GLN A 324 -6.21 -18.76 -3.15
N ARG A 325 -6.88 -19.68 -3.86
CA ARG A 325 -8.00 -19.37 -4.77
C ARG A 325 -9.09 -18.47 -4.16
N PRO A 326 -9.59 -18.70 -2.92
CA PRO A 326 -10.62 -17.84 -2.33
C PRO A 326 -10.17 -16.38 -2.18
N ILE A 327 -8.87 -16.18 -1.86
CA ILE A 327 -8.24 -14.87 -1.69
C ILE A 327 -8.05 -14.20 -3.05
N LEU A 328 -7.56 -14.95 -4.05
CA LEU A 328 -7.38 -14.45 -5.41
C LEU A 328 -8.70 -13.99 -6.04
N LEU A 329 -9.79 -14.75 -5.87
CA LEU A 329 -11.12 -14.33 -6.33
C LEU A 329 -11.60 -13.03 -5.67
N GLU A 330 -11.24 -12.80 -4.41
CA GLU A 330 -11.57 -11.55 -3.72
C GLU A 330 -10.74 -10.38 -4.25
N LYS A 331 -9.42 -10.58 -4.39
CA LYS A 331 -8.54 -9.56 -4.98
C LYS A 331 -8.98 -9.17 -6.39
N LYS A 332 -9.47 -10.13 -7.19
CA LYS A 332 -10.05 -9.88 -8.52
C LYS A 332 -11.27 -8.98 -8.44
N ARG A 333 -12.22 -9.25 -7.52
CA ARG A 333 -13.43 -8.43 -7.32
C ARG A 333 -13.09 -6.99 -6.92
N GLN A 334 -12.04 -6.82 -6.13
CA GLN A 334 -11.60 -5.52 -5.64
C GLN A 334 -10.63 -4.80 -6.58
N SER A 335 -10.33 -5.37 -7.76
CA SER A 335 -9.36 -4.85 -8.73
C SER A 335 -7.96 -4.61 -8.12
N ILE A 336 -7.58 -5.41 -7.12
CA ILE A 336 -6.27 -5.33 -6.47
C ILE A 336 -5.28 -6.16 -7.29
N THR A 337 -4.24 -5.51 -7.82
CA THR A 337 -3.18 -6.15 -8.64
C THR A 337 -3.76 -7.05 -9.75
N PRO A 338 -4.62 -6.52 -10.63
CA PRO A 338 -5.48 -7.32 -11.50
C PRO A 338 -4.67 -8.30 -12.36
N TYR A 339 -3.52 -7.87 -12.89
CA TYR A 339 -2.71 -8.71 -13.77
C TYR A 339 -2.23 -10.02 -13.11
N LEU A 340 -1.60 -9.96 -11.94
CA LEU A 340 -1.07 -11.17 -11.27
C LEU A 340 -2.21 -12.09 -10.83
N VAL A 341 -3.28 -11.51 -10.29
CA VAL A 341 -4.43 -12.27 -9.81
C VAL A 341 -5.15 -12.97 -10.96
N GLU A 342 -5.39 -12.27 -12.06
CA GLU A 342 -6.00 -12.87 -13.26
C GLU A 342 -5.12 -13.96 -13.88
N ARG A 343 -3.80 -13.80 -13.81
CA ARG A 343 -2.87 -14.80 -14.34
C ARG A 343 -2.80 -16.03 -13.44
N ALA A 344 -2.74 -15.85 -12.12
CA ALA A 344 -2.83 -16.93 -11.16
C ALA A 344 -4.13 -17.74 -11.32
N LEU A 345 -5.28 -17.05 -11.40
CA LEU A 345 -6.57 -17.72 -11.59
C LEU A 345 -6.62 -18.49 -12.92
N ARG A 346 -6.07 -17.94 -14.01
CA ARG A 346 -5.98 -18.66 -15.31
C ARG A 346 -5.12 -19.92 -15.27
N ILE A 347 -4.18 -20.03 -14.33
CA ILE A 347 -3.34 -21.23 -14.19
C ILE A 347 -4.12 -22.34 -13.48
N ILE A 348 -4.96 -21.99 -12.50
CA ILE A 348 -5.62 -22.95 -11.61
C ILE A 348 -7.10 -23.23 -11.94
N GLU A 349 -7.66 -22.52 -12.92
CA GLU A 349 -9.00 -22.74 -13.51
C GLU A 349 -8.86 -23.41 -14.86
#